data_AF-A0AAD0EDE8-F1
#
_entry.id   AF-A0AAD0EDE8-F1
#
_cell.length_a   1.000
_cell.length_b   1.000
_cell.length_c   1.000
_cell.angle_alpha   90.00
_cell.angle_beta   90.00
_cell.angle_gamma   90.00
#
_symmetry.space_group_name_H-M   'P 1'
#
loop_
_entity.id
_entity.type
_entity.pdbx_description
1 polymer ?
#
loop_
_entity_poly.entity_id
_entity_poly.type
_entity_poly.pdbx_seq_one_letter_code
_entity_poly.pdbx_strand_id
1 'polypeptide(L)'
;MKQPVLSVLAACACALGASFPLTAAGEETPIFDTAGFLSACSGFVPDVGFAVPMDTQCVSQAVRMCNMSQENKALQYCVESAAAWLEADGARIVSQMPDFDKSVLDGNGPAGLSLPMPAMGDAPDCTKISDPNLPSEVVCRYSEALSEWLKLRVLMRSEDMIGEASQ
;
A
#
# COMPACT_ATOMS: atom_id res chain seq x y z
N MET A 1 79.63 -25.51 30.76
CA MET A 1 80.28 -24.28 31.30
C MET A 1 79.61 -23.07 30.69
N LYS A 2 79.42 -22.02 31.52
CA LYS A 2 78.96 -20.63 31.21
C LYS A 2 77.47 -20.40 30.90
N GLN A 3 76.76 -19.92 31.93
CA GLN A 3 75.77 -18.85 31.79
C GLN A 3 76.49 -17.50 31.50
N PRO A 4 75.80 -16.50 30.94
CA PRO A 4 75.09 -15.48 31.75
C PRO A 4 73.67 -15.20 31.19
N VAL A 5 72.58 -15.16 31.96
CA VAL A 5 72.08 -14.09 32.85
C VAL A 5 72.25 -12.66 32.30
N LEU A 6 71.14 -12.05 31.88
CA LEU A 6 70.78 -10.61 31.97
C LEU A 6 69.30 -10.50 31.55
N SER A 7 68.38 -10.47 32.50
CA SER A 7 67.74 -9.27 33.07
C SER A 7 66.58 -8.71 32.23
N VAL A 8 65.37 -9.02 32.73
CA VAL A 8 64.27 -8.10 33.06
C VAL A 8 63.93 -7.01 32.04
N LEU A 9 62.73 -7.12 31.45
CA LEU A 9 61.71 -6.08 31.56
C LEU A 9 60.32 -6.73 31.50
N ALA A 10 59.62 -6.66 32.63
CA ALA A 10 58.23 -7.04 32.76
C ALA A 10 57.34 -6.00 32.05
N ALA A 11 56.39 -6.47 31.25
CA ALA A 11 55.20 -5.72 30.91
C ALA A 11 53.99 -6.57 31.26
N CYS A 12 53.46 -6.32 32.45
CA CYS A 12 52.23 -6.88 32.97
C CYS A 12 51.07 -6.26 32.18
N ALA A 13 50.56 -6.97 31.17
CA ALA A 13 49.33 -6.58 30.49
C ALA A 13 48.14 -7.14 31.29
N CYS A 14 47.54 -6.29 32.12
CA CYS A 14 46.24 -6.56 32.74
C CYS A 14 45.18 -6.71 31.64
N ALA A 15 44.83 -7.95 31.29
CA ALA A 15 43.59 -8.22 30.56
C ALA A 15 42.42 -8.14 31.55
N LEU A 16 42.02 -6.91 31.87
CA LEU A 16 40.75 -6.64 32.55
C LEU A 16 39.62 -7.01 31.60
N GLY A 17 38.75 -7.92 32.07
CA GLY A 17 37.58 -8.36 31.34
C GLY A 17 36.68 -7.19 30.96
N ALA A 18 36.46 -7.04 29.65
CA ALA A 18 35.36 -6.26 29.13
C ALA A 18 34.19 -7.22 28.94
N SER A 19 33.35 -7.34 29.96
CA SER A 19 31.97 -7.79 29.79
C SER A 19 31.29 -6.72 28.95
N PHE A 20 31.28 -6.87 27.63
CA PHE A 20 30.48 -6.01 26.77
C PHE A 20 29.02 -6.24 27.14
N PRO A 21 28.24 -5.20 27.52
CA PRO A 21 26.81 -5.34 27.49
C PRO A 21 26.46 -5.54 26.02
N LEU A 22 26.05 -6.76 25.66
CA LEU A 22 25.22 -6.97 24.49
C LEU A 22 23.95 -6.18 24.78
N THR A 23 23.93 -4.92 24.37
CA THR A 23 22.68 -4.20 24.16
C THR A 23 21.93 -5.04 23.15
N ALA A 24 20.92 -5.79 23.60
CA ALA A 24 19.95 -6.37 22.70
C ALA A 24 19.37 -5.18 21.93
N ALA A 25 19.84 -5.00 20.69
CA ALA A 25 19.13 -4.16 19.75
C ALA A 25 17.72 -4.75 19.73
N GLY A 26 16.75 -4.01 20.29
CA GLY A 26 15.36 -4.40 20.21
C GLY A 26 15.11 -4.70 18.74
N GLU A 27 14.78 -5.95 18.45
CA GLU A 27 14.45 -6.38 17.11
C GLU A 27 13.18 -5.62 16.75
N GLU A 28 13.32 -4.48 16.06
CA GLU A 28 12.19 -3.76 15.50
C GLU A 28 11.53 -4.75 14.54
N THR A 29 10.36 -5.24 14.93
CA THR A 29 9.54 -6.11 14.08
C THR A 29 9.34 -5.39 12.75
N PRO A 30 9.80 -5.96 11.62
CA PRO A 30 9.69 -5.30 10.34
C PRO A 30 8.21 -5.05 10.03
N ILE A 31 7.85 -3.77 9.91
CA ILE A 31 6.49 -3.34 9.59
C ILE A 31 6.25 -3.60 8.10
N PHE A 32 5.08 -4.16 7.77
CA PHE A 32 4.70 -4.38 6.39
C PHE A 32 4.56 -3.06 5.63
N ASP A 33 5.21 -2.96 4.47
CA ASP A 33 5.12 -1.81 3.57
C ASP A 33 3.86 -1.88 2.70
N THR A 34 2.74 -1.37 3.24
CA THR A 34 1.45 -1.33 2.56
C THR A 34 1.53 -0.58 1.23
N ALA A 35 2.21 0.57 1.19
CA ALA A 35 2.28 1.41 0.00
C ALA A 35 3.11 0.75 -1.11
N GLY A 36 4.29 0.24 -0.76
CA GLY A 36 5.15 -0.47 -1.71
C GLY A 36 4.49 -1.73 -2.26
N PHE A 37 3.78 -2.50 -1.42
CA PHE A 37 3.00 -3.66 -1.88
C PHE A 37 1.89 -3.25 -2.85
N LEU A 38 1.10 -2.22 -2.51
CA LEU A 38 0.00 -1.76 -3.37
C LEU A 38 0.51 -1.27 -4.72
N SER A 39 1.58 -0.47 -4.74
CA SER A 39 2.22 -0.01 -5.98
C SER A 39 2.74 -1.17 -6.84
N ALA A 40 3.42 -2.14 -6.23
CA ALA A 40 3.94 -3.29 -6.97
C ALA A 40 2.80 -4.19 -7.50
N CYS A 41 1.89 -4.62 -6.62
CA CYS A 41 0.82 -5.54 -6.97
C CYS A 41 -0.10 -4.95 -8.05
N SER A 42 -0.59 -3.73 -7.86
CA SER A 42 -1.42 -3.06 -8.85
C SER A 42 -0.66 -2.75 -10.14
N GLY A 43 0.65 -2.49 -10.07
CA GLY A 43 1.50 -2.32 -11.25
C GLY A 43 1.64 -3.58 -12.12
N PHE A 44 1.47 -4.78 -11.54
CA PHE A 44 1.50 -6.05 -12.27
C PHE A 44 0.15 -6.48 -12.84
N VAL A 45 -0.95 -5.80 -12.51
CA VAL A 45 -2.27 -6.17 -13.00
C VAL A 45 -2.37 -5.85 -14.49
N PRO A 46 -2.48 -6.86 -15.37
CA PRO A 46 -2.55 -6.64 -16.81
C PRO A 46 -3.89 -6.03 -17.20
N ASP A 47 -3.91 -5.34 -18.33
CA ASP A 47 -5.14 -4.81 -18.92
C ASP A 47 -5.92 -5.92 -19.63
N VAL A 48 -6.76 -6.62 -18.87
CA VAL A 48 -7.59 -7.74 -19.32
C VAL A 48 -8.94 -7.70 -18.60
N GLY A 49 -9.91 -8.50 -19.04
CA GLY A 49 -11.26 -8.54 -18.44
C GLY A 49 -11.33 -8.90 -16.94
N PHE A 50 -10.22 -9.33 -16.34
CA PHE A 50 -10.09 -9.61 -14.90
C PHE A 50 -9.26 -8.58 -14.12
N ALA A 51 -8.93 -7.44 -14.72
CA ALA A 51 -8.09 -6.43 -14.07
C ALA A 51 -8.72 -5.87 -12.77
N VAL A 52 -10.02 -5.59 -12.78
CA VAL A 52 -10.75 -5.09 -11.60
C VAL A 52 -10.71 -6.08 -10.42
N PRO A 53 -11.10 -7.37 -10.57
CA PRO A 53 -10.99 -8.30 -9.45
C PRO A 53 -9.54 -8.52 -9.01
N MET A 54 -8.54 -8.43 -9.90
CA MET A 54 -7.13 -8.52 -9.51
C MET A 54 -6.69 -7.29 -8.68
N ASP A 55 -7.08 -6.08 -9.10
CA ASP A 55 -6.85 -4.84 -8.34
C ASP A 55 -7.48 -4.92 -6.94
N THR A 56 -8.74 -5.35 -6.84
CA THR A 56 -9.41 -5.56 -5.55
C THR A 56 -8.66 -6.54 -4.66
N GLN A 57 -8.08 -7.61 -5.23
CA GLN A 57 -7.26 -8.55 -4.46
C GLN A 57 -5.94 -7.94 -4.01
N CYS A 58 -5.30 -7.08 -4.81
CA CYS A 58 -4.13 -6.33 -4.33
C CYS A 58 -4.47 -5.50 -3.08
N VAL A 59 -5.59 -4.78 -3.11
CA VAL A 59 -6.00 -3.95 -1.97
C VAL A 59 -6.33 -4.80 -0.74
N SER A 60 -7.14 -5.85 -0.91
CA SER A 60 -7.54 -6.72 0.21
C SER A 60 -6.34 -7.42 0.87
N GLN A 61 -5.36 -7.86 0.07
CA GLN A 61 -4.16 -8.51 0.59
C GLN A 61 -3.23 -7.51 1.28
N ALA A 62 -3.14 -6.27 0.81
CA ALA A 62 -2.36 -5.23 1.48
C ALA A 62 -2.86 -5.00 2.92
N VAL A 63 -4.18 -4.83 3.09
CA VAL A 63 -4.81 -4.67 4.41
C VAL A 63 -4.55 -5.90 5.30
N ARG A 64 -4.72 -7.10 4.74
CA ARG A 64 -4.53 -8.36 5.48
C ARG A 64 -3.08 -8.52 5.95
N MET A 65 -2.11 -8.33 5.05
CA MET A 65 -0.69 -8.47 5.36
C MET A 65 -0.23 -7.41 6.36
N CYS A 66 -0.71 -6.17 6.22
CA CYS A 66 -0.50 -5.11 7.21
C CYS A 66 -1.00 -5.55 8.59
N ASN A 67 -2.25 -6.02 8.69
CA ASN A 67 -2.83 -6.39 9.98
C ASN A 67 -2.11 -7.60 10.58
N MET A 68 -1.74 -8.60 9.77
CA MET A 68 -0.96 -9.76 10.23
C MET A 68 0.43 -9.38 10.73
N SER A 69 1.10 -8.40 10.10
CA SER A 69 2.40 -7.90 10.58
C SER A 69 2.31 -7.24 11.96
N GLN A 70 1.11 -6.79 12.33
CA GLN A 70 0.79 -6.17 13.62
C GLN A 70 -0.01 -7.11 14.53
N GLU A 71 0.21 -8.43 14.41
CA GLU A 71 -0.45 -9.47 15.23
C GLU A 71 -1.99 -9.43 15.20
N ASN A 72 -2.58 -8.96 14.11
CA ASN A 72 -4.02 -8.74 13.92
C ASN A 72 -4.65 -7.69 14.85
N LYS A 73 -3.87 -6.75 15.37
CA LYS A 73 -4.33 -5.71 16.32
C LYS A 73 -4.51 -4.33 15.69
N ALA A 74 -4.19 -4.17 14.40
CA ALA A 74 -4.10 -2.86 13.74
C ALA A 74 -5.02 -2.73 12.52
N LEU A 75 -6.15 -3.46 12.49
CA LEU A 75 -7.04 -3.51 11.33
C LEU A 75 -7.48 -2.11 10.87
N GLN A 76 -7.89 -1.24 11.80
CA GLN A 76 -8.28 0.14 11.49
C GLN A 76 -7.17 0.91 10.81
N TYR A 77 -5.96 0.91 11.39
CA TYR A 77 -4.79 1.55 10.80
C TYR A 77 -4.49 1.03 9.39
N CYS A 78 -4.56 -0.28 9.19
CA CYS A 78 -4.27 -0.90 7.89
C CYS A 78 -5.31 -0.53 6.82
N VAL A 79 -6.59 -0.44 7.20
CA VAL A 79 -7.68 0.00 6.32
C VAL A 79 -7.53 1.48 5.98
N GLU A 80 -7.23 2.33 6.97
CA GLU A 80 -6.99 3.76 6.77
C GLU A 80 -5.75 4.01 5.89
N SER A 81 -4.68 3.25 6.09
CA SER A 81 -3.46 3.33 5.27
C SER A 81 -3.73 2.92 3.82
N ALA A 82 -4.53 1.88 3.59
CA ALA A 82 -4.92 1.48 2.24
C ALA A 82 -5.82 2.55 1.58
N ALA A 83 -6.80 3.09 2.32
CA ALA A 83 -7.67 4.17 1.83
C ALA A 83 -6.86 5.41 1.42
N ALA A 84 -5.92 5.86 2.27
CA ALA A 84 -5.06 6.99 1.97
C ALA A 84 -4.18 6.76 0.71
N TRP A 85 -3.69 5.53 0.52
CA TRP A 85 -2.94 5.17 -0.69
C TRP A 85 -3.84 5.20 -1.93
N LEU A 86 -5.06 4.66 -1.85
CA LEU A 86 -6.02 4.66 -2.97
C LEU A 86 -6.39 6.09 -3.40
N GLU A 87 -6.63 6.98 -2.44
CA GLU A 87 -6.90 8.41 -2.68
C GLU A 87 -5.70 9.09 -3.37
N ALA A 88 -4.48 8.85 -2.87
CA ALA A 88 -3.26 9.44 -3.42
C ALA A 88 -2.94 8.91 -4.82
N ASP A 89 -3.08 7.61 -5.05
CA ASP A 89 -2.87 7.01 -6.37
C ASP A 89 -3.98 7.43 -7.34
N GLY A 90 -5.22 7.57 -6.87
CA GLY A 90 -6.33 8.14 -7.66
C GLY A 90 -6.02 9.56 -8.12
N ALA A 91 -5.56 10.43 -7.22
CA ALA A 91 -5.13 11.79 -7.58
C ALA A 91 -3.97 11.79 -8.58
N ARG A 92 -3.02 10.86 -8.44
CA ARG A 92 -1.95 10.66 -9.43
C ARG A 92 -2.51 10.25 -10.79
N ILE A 93 -3.47 9.33 -10.86
CA ILE A 93 -4.11 8.91 -12.11
C ILE A 93 -4.81 10.10 -12.77
N VAL A 94 -5.61 10.87 -12.01
CA VAL A 94 -6.30 12.07 -12.51
C VAL A 94 -5.31 13.09 -13.06
N SER A 95 -4.14 13.27 -12.42
CA SER A 95 -3.10 14.19 -12.92
C SER A 95 -2.53 13.80 -14.30
N GLN A 96 -2.76 12.57 -14.75
CA GLN A 96 -2.35 12.05 -16.06
C GLN A 96 -3.48 12.13 -17.10
N MET A 97 -4.67 12.59 -16.72
CA MET A 97 -5.86 12.71 -17.54
C MET A 97 -6.21 14.20 -17.74
N PRO A 98 -5.74 14.84 -18.84
CA PRO A 98 -6.16 16.21 -19.14
C PRO A 98 -7.68 16.28 -19.30
N ASP A 99 -8.28 17.37 -18.80
CA ASP A 99 -9.73 17.63 -18.85
C ASP A 99 -10.61 16.59 -18.15
N PHE A 100 -10.06 15.82 -17.20
CA PHE A 100 -10.82 14.88 -16.39
C PHE A 100 -11.95 15.58 -15.61
N ASP A 101 -13.19 15.21 -15.92
CA ASP A 101 -14.36 15.59 -15.16
C ASP A 101 -14.72 14.48 -14.16
N LYS A 102 -14.69 14.82 -12.85
CA LYS A 102 -15.05 13.89 -11.77
C LYS A 102 -16.48 13.36 -11.90
N SER A 103 -17.37 14.08 -12.59
CA SER A 103 -18.75 13.62 -12.85
C SER A 103 -18.83 12.26 -13.56
N VAL A 104 -17.78 11.88 -14.30
CA VAL A 104 -17.67 10.56 -14.96
C VAL A 104 -17.65 9.42 -13.95
N LEU A 105 -17.25 9.67 -12.70
CA LEU A 105 -17.23 8.66 -11.64
C LEU A 105 -18.59 8.49 -10.94
N ASP A 106 -19.52 9.43 -11.10
CA ASP A 106 -20.78 9.50 -10.34
C ASP A 106 -21.92 8.62 -10.91
N GLY A 107 -21.62 7.74 -11.87
CA GLY A 107 -22.54 6.65 -12.26
C GLY A 107 -23.46 6.95 -13.45
N ASN A 108 -23.35 8.10 -14.08
CA ASN A 108 -23.79 8.31 -15.46
C ASN A 108 -22.80 9.25 -16.10
N GLY A 109 -21.87 8.75 -16.93
CA GLY A 109 -21.03 9.61 -17.74
C GLY A 109 -21.88 10.67 -18.48
N PRO A 110 -21.30 11.81 -18.87
CA PRO A 110 -22.03 12.78 -19.68
C PRO A 110 -22.70 12.05 -20.84
N ALA A 111 -24.00 12.30 -21.03
CA ALA A 111 -24.82 11.64 -22.03
C ALA A 111 -24.12 11.66 -23.41
N GLY A 112 -23.42 10.58 -23.77
CA GLY A 112 -22.62 10.53 -25.00
C GLY A 112 -21.32 9.73 -24.92
N LEU A 113 -20.72 9.56 -23.74
CA LEU A 113 -19.52 8.72 -23.57
C LEU A 113 -19.89 7.41 -22.87
N SER A 114 -20.37 6.45 -23.66
CA SER A 114 -20.57 5.05 -23.21
C SER A 114 -19.20 4.38 -23.00
N LEU A 115 -18.47 4.83 -21.99
CA LEU A 115 -17.32 4.08 -21.49
C LEU A 115 -17.88 2.75 -20.96
N PRO A 116 -17.36 1.59 -21.41
CA PRO A 116 -17.75 0.29 -20.88
C PRO A 116 -17.13 0.14 -19.48
N MET A 117 -17.57 0.99 -18.55
CA MET A 117 -17.33 0.80 -17.14
C MET A 117 -18.05 -0.49 -16.78
N PRO A 118 -17.34 -1.52 -16.26
CA PRO A 118 -18.03 -2.63 -15.59
C PRO A 118 -19.01 -2.02 -14.60
N ALA A 119 -20.16 -2.67 -14.37
CA ALA A 119 -21.09 -2.28 -13.32
C ALA A 119 -20.45 -2.48 -11.93
N MET A 120 -19.41 -1.69 -11.64
CA MET A 120 -19.06 -1.29 -10.30
C MET A 120 -20.24 -0.44 -9.89
N GLY A 121 -21.03 -0.95 -8.94
CA GLY A 121 -22.26 -0.28 -8.53
C GLY A 121 -22.02 1.18 -8.12
N ASP A 122 -23.11 1.86 -7.82
CA ASP A 122 -23.06 3.20 -7.24
C ASP A 122 -22.06 3.29 -6.08
N ALA A 123 -21.67 4.52 -5.73
CA ALA A 123 -20.89 4.77 -4.52
C ALA A 123 -21.49 3.94 -3.36
N PRO A 124 -20.63 3.27 -2.58
CA PRO A 124 -21.10 2.33 -1.57
C PRO A 124 -22.09 3.00 -0.61
N ASP A 125 -23.24 2.37 -0.38
CA ASP A 125 -24.21 2.88 0.58
C ASP A 125 -23.66 2.71 2.00
N CYS A 126 -23.00 3.75 2.51
CA CYS A 126 -22.37 3.76 3.82
C CYS A 126 -23.34 3.58 4.99
N THR A 127 -24.66 3.61 4.75
CA THR A 127 -25.66 3.25 5.76
C THR A 127 -25.90 1.74 5.86
N LYS A 128 -25.50 0.98 4.83
CA LYS A 128 -25.68 -0.48 4.73
C LYS A 128 -24.40 -1.26 4.96
N ILE A 129 -23.24 -0.62 4.89
CA ILE A 129 -21.95 -1.28 5.12
C ILE A 129 -21.58 -1.15 6.60
N SER A 130 -21.34 -2.28 7.24
CA SER A 130 -20.86 -2.34 8.62
C SER A 130 -19.85 -3.46 8.77
N ASP A 131 -18.81 -3.21 9.55
CA ASP A 131 -17.86 -4.23 10.00
C ASP A 131 -17.81 -4.16 11.53
N PRO A 132 -17.98 -5.28 12.25
CA PRO A 132 -18.00 -5.28 13.71
C PRO A 132 -16.68 -4.85 14.36
N ASN A 133 -15.58 -4.83 13.61
CA ASN A 133 -14.24 -4.50 14.09
C ASN A 133 -13.78 -3.10 13.67
N LEU A 134 -14.59 -2.35 12.93
CA LEU A 134 -14.23 -1.03 12.41
C LEU A 134 -15.36 -0.01 12.63
N PRO A 135 -15.01 1.26 12.92
CA PRO A 135 -15.98 2.35 12.87
C PRO A 135 -16.61 2.48 11.48
N SER A 136 -17.91 2.81 11.42
CA SER A 136 -18.64 2.98 10.15
C SER A 136 -17.98 4.02 9.23
N GLU A 137 -17.41 5.09 9.80
CA GLU A 137 -16.67 6.11 9.06
C GLU A 137 -15.46 5.52 8.32
N VAL A 138 -14.69 4.65 8.97
CA VAL A 138 -13.50 4.01 8.39
C VAL A 138 -13.91 3.09 7.25
N VAL A 139 -14.96 2.29 7.48
CA VAL A 139 -15.48 1.36 6.47
C VAL A 139 -16.04 2.11 5.27
N CYS A 140 -16.75 3.21 5.50
CA CYS A 140 -17.30 4.06 4.45
C CYS A 140 -16.18 4.68 3.59
N ARG A 141 -15.24 5.38 4.22
CA ARG A 141 -14.12 6.03 3.52
C ARG A 141 -13.31 5.03 2.70
N TYR A 142 -12.99 3.86 3.27
CA TYR A 142 -12.27 2.82 2.54
C TYR A 142 -13.05 2.31 1.32
N SER A 143 -14.37 2.11 1.48
CA SER A 143 -15.22 1.63 0.39
C SER A 143 -15.33 2.68 -0.73
N GLU A 144 -15.50 3.96 -0.37
CA GLU A 144 -15.53 5.08 -1.31
C GLU A 144 -14.21 5.21 -2.07
N ALA A 145 -13.07 5.24 -1.35
CA ALA A 145 -11.74 5.32 -1.93
C ALA A 145 -11.46 4.14 -2.89
N LEU A 146 -11.84 2.92 -2.50
CA LEU A 146 -11.68 1.74 -3.36
C LEU A 146 -12.56 1.83 -4.61
N SER A 147 -13.82 2.22 -4.47
CA SER A 147 -14.73 2.38 -5.60
C SER A 147 -14.23 3.43 -6.59
N GLU A 148 -13.84 4.61 -6.09
CA GLU A 148 -13.31 5.71 -6.90
C GLU A 148 -12.02 5.29 -7.62
N TRP A 149 -11.07 4.70 -6.90
CA TRP A 149 -9.81 4.25 -7.46
C TRP A 149 -9.99 3.17 -8.53
N LEU A 150 -10.88 2.18 -8.31
CA LEU A 150 -11.16 1.14 -9.31
C LEU A 150 -11.77 1.74 -10.60
N LYS A 151 -12.67 2.72 -10.47
CA LYS A 151 -13.22 3.44 -11.64
C LYS A 151 -12.11 4.16 -12.41
N LEU A 152 -11.25 4.91 -11.72
CA LEU A 152 -10.09 5.56 -12.33
C LEU A 152 -9.14 4.58 -13.03
N ARG A 153 -8.92 3.41 -12.44
CA ARG A 153 -8.11 2.33 -13.02
C ARG A 153 -8.73 1.71 -14.27
N VAL A 154 -10.06 1.70 -14.40
CA VAL A 154 -10.72 1.31 -15.65
C VAL A 154 -10.55 2.39 -16.71
N LEU A 155 -10.75 3.66 -16.36
CA LEU A 155 -10.56 4.78 -17.29
C LEU A 155 -9.13 4.85 -17.82
N MET A 156 -8.14 4.65 -16.95
CA MET A 156 -6.72 4.64 -17.33
C MET A 156 -6.38 3.51 -18.31
N ARG A 157 -7.14 2.41 -18.29
CA ARG A 157 -6.96 1.25 -19.17
C ARG A 157 -7.79 1.33 -20.45
N SER A 158 -8.91 2.05 -20.44
CA SER A 158 -9.72 2.21 -21.64
C SER A 158 -8.96 2.96 -22.72
N GLU A 159 -8.98 2.43 -23.96
CA GLU A 159 -8.35 3.03 -25.15
C GLU A 159 -8.86 4.46 -25.46
N ASP A 160 -9.99 4.87 -24.88
CA ASP A 160 -10.56 6.22 -25.00
C ASP A 160 -9.65 7.33 -24.42
N MET A 161 -8.62 6.97 -23.65
CA MET A 161 -7.54 7.89 -23.25
C MET A 161 -6.50 8.17 -24.37
N ILE A 162 -6.54 7.42 -25.47
CA ILE A 162 -5.62 7.52 -26.62
C ILE A 162 -6.34 8.11 -27.86
N GLY A 163 -7.64 8.35 -27.77
CA GLY A 163 -8.51 8.68 -28.90
C GLY A 163 -8.76 10.17 -29.16
N GLU A 164 -7.73 11.03 -29.20
CA GLU A 164 -7.75 12.28 -30.01
C GLU A 164 -6.34 12.87 -30.27
N ALA A 165 -5.31 12.02 -30.38
CA ALA A 165 -3.96 12.45 -30.78
C ALA A 165 -3.34 11.64 -31.92
N SER A 166 -4.13 10.90 -32.70
CA SER A 166 -3.61 10.24 -33.90
C SER A 166 -4.67 10.00 -34.98
N GLN A 167 -4.44 10.71 -36.10
CA GLN A 167 -4.99 10.61 -37.46
C GLN A 167 -6.18 11.52 -37.80
#